data_AF-A0A1M3T8Q5-F1
#
_entry.id   AF-A0A1M3T8Q5-F1
#
_cell.length_a   1.000
_cell.length_b   1.000
_cell.length_c   1.000
_cell.angle_alpha   90.00
_cell.angle_beta   90.00
_cell.angle_gamma   90.00
#
_symmetry.space_group_name_H-M   'P 1'
#
loop_
_entity.id
_entity.type
_entity.pdbx_description
1 polymer ?
#
loop_
_entity_poly.entity_id
_entity_poly.type
_entity_poly.pdbx_seq_one_letter_code
_entity_poly.pdbx_strand_id
1 'polypeptide(L)'
;MSSPTGNYSFYLGRDRVVGLSGPQGRKTFFESCDLDLDAGSNWFLPWAGLALQADNLSSDAHPSHLRSVVRTTLLRTQGLGSIPAIIESYTTATLNHIAANDLFDPFRELTWSFTQSALAAMGISELAGSSELSRRVSDMLGALEGTFTVIDIVVPWPLNPWIVSTLITLARLYCLMSKIICNRKQKQKPHRDHPGNHGMLQDLIDRGWSTEAILQVVLGAAFGAQGNTPTVTSWTLIGLSTDGHWLGQVRQEVSQVIFKYQNYGESADQVLRSLSMHTWEHEFPLLHACLLESIRLAVLPVVFRKNISTTYIRIGDTGEVIPPGAYATYDFRDGARDPDIYPDPQRWDPGRFLPERAEHMKDANAFTGFGGGRHRCRELMPLLTTISKDLIQLWVVSMKSRSKVCTYSSCDDSGKVCHDVRHYPVR
;
A
#
# COMPACT_ATOMS: atom_id res chain seq x y z
N MET A 1 0.48 -31.96 -2.06
CA MET A 1 0.27 -32.68 -0.78
C MET A 1 0.88 -31.84 0.32
N SER A 2 0.12 -31.47 1.35
CA SER A 2 0.62 -30.77 2.54
C SER A 2 1.25 -31.77 3.51
N SER A 3 2.34 -31.37 4.16
CA SER A 3 3.00 -32.15 5.20
C SER A 3 2.30 -31.97 6.56
N PRO A 4 2.64 -32.78 7.58
CA PRO A 4 2.08 -32.64 8.93
C PRO A 4 2.33 -31.28 9.58
N THR A 5 3.32 -30.53 9.11
CA THR A 5 3.68 -29.19 9.62
C THR A 5 2.93 -28.08 8.88
N GLY A 6 2.07 -28.42 7.91
CA GLY A 6 1.34 -27.48 7.07
C GLY A 6 2.12 -27.00 5.84
N ASN A 7 3.44 -27.19 5.81
CA ASN A 7 4.26 -26.86 4.66
C ASN A 7 3.89 -27.74 3.45
N TYR A 8 4.13 -27.23 2.24
CA TYR A 8 3.79 -27.96 1.02
C TYR A 8 4.78 -27.67 -0.09
N SER A 9 4.79 -28.49 -1.14
CA SER A 9 5.56 -28.17 -2.34
C SER A 9 4.81 -28.57 -3.60
N PHE A 10 5.06 -27.82 -4.66
CA PHE A 10 4.51 -28.02 -5.99
C PHE A 10 5.50 -27.51 -7.04
N TYR A 11 5.27 -27.86 -8.28
CA TYR A 11 5.99 -27.30 -9.42
C TYR A 11 5.07 -26.34 -10.16
N LEU A 12 5.60 -25.17 -10.49
CA LEU A 12 4.96 -24.25 -11.44
C LEU A 12 5.89 -24.12 -12.64
N GLY A 13 5.49 -24.71 -13.77
CA GLY A 13 6.39 -24.92 -14.89
C GLY A 13 7.58 -25.81 -14.50
N ARG A 14 8.80 -25.28 -14.64
CA ARG A 14 10.05 -25.98 -14.28
C ARG A 14 10.51 -25.64 -12.86
N ASP A 15 9.91 -24.64 -12.25
CA ASP A 15 10.35 -24.09 -10.98
C ASP A 15 9.69 -24.85 -9.82
N ARG A 16 10.53 -25.26 -8.86
CA ARG A 16 10.06 -25.86 -7.61
C ARG A 16 9.65 -24.75 -6.65
N VAL A 17 8.44 -24.85 -6.11
CA VAL A 17 7.90 -23.92 -5.11
C VAL A 17 7.64 -24.67 -3.81
N VAL A 18 8.08 -24.10 -2.70
CA VAL A 18 7.85 -24.58 -1.33
C VAL A 18 6.95 -23.57 -0.63
N GLY A 19 5.72 -23.97 -0.32
CA GLY A 19 4.78 -23.21 0.48
C GLY A 19 5.09 -23.36 1.96
N LEU A 20 5.28 -22.23 2.62
CA LEU A 20 5.57 -22.13 4.04
C LEU A 20 4.30 -21.79 4.82
N SER A 21 4.09 -22.47 5.94
CA SER A 21 2.93 -22.30 6.82
C SER A 21 3.36 -22.41 8.28
N GLY A 22 2.53 -21.86 9.17
CA GLY A 22 2.72 -21.90 10.61
C GLY A 22 3.90 -21.05 11.10
N PRO A 23 4.11 -21.01 12.43
CA PRO A 23 5.09 -20.11 13.05
C PRO A 23 6.52 -20.29 12.53
N GLN A 24 6.97 -21.52 12.32
CA GLN A 24 8.32 -21.80 11.85
C GLN A 24 8.52 -21.46 10.36
N GLY A 25 7.52 -21.78 9.52
CA GLY A 25 7.51 -21.40 8.10
C GLY A 25 7.52 -19.89 7.94
N ARG A 26 6.63 -19.19 8.64
CA ARG A 26 6.55 -17.73 8.70
C ARG A 26 7.86 -17.08 9.13
N LYS A 27 8.45 -17.56 10.24
CA LYS A 27 9.74 -17.07 10.74
C LYS A 27 10.84 -17.23 9.68
N THR A 28 10.97 -18.45 9.14
CA THR A 28 11.97 -18.77 8.11
C THR A 28 11.80 -17.87 6.89
N PHE A 29 10.56 -17.65 6.43
CA PHE A 29 10.26 -16.81 5.28
C PHE A 29 10.75 -15.38 5.48
N PHE A 30 10.44 -14.76 6.62
CA PHE A 30 10.74 -13.35 6.85
C PHE A 30 12.19 -13.09 7.26
N GLU A 31 12.81 -14.01 8.00
CA GLU A 31 14.11 -13.82 8.65
C GLU A 31 15.29 -14.40 7.88
N SER A 32 15.08 -15.42 7.04
CA SER A 32 16.18 -16.07 6.33
C SER A 32 16.94 -15.09 5.44
N CYS A 33 18.28 -15.13 5.54
CA CYS A 33 19.18 -14.29 4.77
C CYS A 33 19.20 -14.62 3.27
N ASP A 34 19.01 -15.91 2.98
CA ASP A 34 19.20 -16.52 1.67
C ASP A 34 17.93 -16.55 0.81
N LEU A 35 16.80 -16.13 1.37
CA LEU A 35 15.55 -15.94 0.64
C LEU A 35 15.49 -14.52 0.08
N ASP A 36 15.79 -14.39 -1.21
CA ASP A 36 15.83 -13.10 -1.91
C ASP A 36 14.44 -12.68 -2.42
N LEU A 37 14.03 -11.46 -2.07
CA LEU A 37 12.75 -10.88 -2.47
C LEU A 37 12.71 -10.49 -3.94
N ASP A 38 13.81 -9.91 -4.45
CA ASP A 38 13.81 -9.31 -5.78
C ASP A 38 13.79 -10.42 -6.86
N ALA A 39 14.60 -11.45 -6.67
CA ALA A 39 14.59 -12.67 -7.49
C ALA A 39 13.26 -13.43 -7.41
N GLY A 40 12.59 -13.41 -6.25
CA GLY A 40 11.23 -13.94 -6.11
C GLY A 40 10.17 -13.10 -6.82
N SER A 41 10.29 -11.77 -6.74
CA SER A 41 9.33 -10.82 -7.33
C SER A 41 9.38 -10.80 -8.84
N ASN A 42 10.57 -10.87 -9.43
CA ASN A 42 10.75 -10.97 -10.87
C ASN A 42 10.05 -12.19 -11.50
N TRP A 43 9.87 -13.25 -10.72
CA TRP A 43 9.24 -14.47 -11.21
C TRP A 43 7.73 -14.30 -11.45
N PHE A 44 7.03 -13.50 -10.64
CA PHE A 44 5.59 -13.26 -10.80
C PHE A 44 5.24 -11.85 -11.32
N LEU A 45 6.22 -10.92 -11.33
CA LEU A 45 6.11 -9.58 -11.92
C LEU A 45 7.21 -9.38 -12.98
N PRO A 46 7.19 -10.09 -14.14
CA PRO A 46 8.30 -10.03 -15.10
C PRO A 46 8.54 -8.60 -15.62
N TRP A 47 7.46 -7.82 -15.74
CA TRP A 47 7.53 -6.43 -16.15
C TRP A 47 8.13 -5.51 -15.07
N ALA A 48 8.01 -5.86 -13.78
CA ALA A 48 8.71 -5.14 -12.72
C ALA A 48 10.23 -5.29 -12.89
N GLY A 49 10.71 -6.45 -13.35
CA GLY A 49 12.09 -6.61 -13.80
C GLY A 49 12.42 -5.70 -14.99
N LEU A 50 11.57 -5.67 -16.04
CA LEU A 50 11.79 -4.84 -17.23
C LEU A 50 11.71 -3.33 -16.98
N ALA A 51 10.85 -2.89 -16.05
CA ALA A 51 10.60 -1.50 -15.76
C ALA A 51 11.42 -0.98 -14.58
N LEU A 52 11.75 -1.83 -13.58
CA LEU A 52 12.35 -1.47 -12.28
C LEU A 52 13.72 -2.11 -12.02
N GLN A 53 14.23 -2.98 -12.89
CA GLN A 53 15.61 -3.49 -12.83
C GLN A 53 16.34 -3.21 -14.14
N ALA A 54 17.42 -2.44 -14.04
CA ALA A 54 18.42 -2.39 -15.08
C ALA A 54 19.63 -3.15 -14.56
N ASP A 55 19.96 -4.29 -15.16
CA ASP A 55 21.19 -5.06 -14.90
C ASP A 55 22.49 -4.27 -15.22
N ASN A 56 22.38 -3.00 -15.64
CA ASN A 56 23.48 -2.18 -16.17
C ASN A 56 23.57 -0.75 -15.62
N LEU A 57 22.99 -0.43 -14.46
CA LEU A 57 23.15 0.90 -13.86
C LEU A 57 24.07 0.87 -12.64
N SER A 58 24.77 1.99 -12.43
CA SER A 58 25.76 2.23 -11.38
C SER A 58 25.29 1.77 -9.99
N SER A 59 26.24 1.60 -9.06
CA SER A 59 26.01 1.20 -7.66
C SER A 59 24.83 1.93 -6.96
N ASP A 60 24.49 3.13 -7.43
CA ASP A 60 23.44 3.98 -6.88
C ASP A 60 22.00 3.53 -7.23
N ALA A 61 21.83 2.67 -8.24
CA ALA A 61 20.53 2.17 -8.72
C ALA A 61 20.15 0.78 -8.18
N HIS A 62 20.97 0.19 -7.31
CA HIS A 62 20.66 -1.10 -6.70
C HIS A 62 19.33 -1.00 -5.92
N PRO A 63 18.38 -1.95 -6.06
CA PRO A 63 17.08 -1.92 -5.35
C PRO A 63 17.15 -1.72 -3.83
N SER A 64 18.22 -2.17 -3.17
CA SER A 64 18.50 -1.90 -1.75
C SER A 64 18.87 -0.44 -1.47
N HIS A 65 19.65 0.18 -2.36
CA HIS A 65 20.00 1.60 -2.32
C HIS A 65 18.79 2.48 -2.69
N LEU A 66 17.98 2.06 -3.68
CA LEU A 66 16.71 2.69 -4.06
C LEU A 66 15.73 2.77 -2.87
N ARG A 67 15.50 1.63 -2.19
CA ARG A 67 14.70 1.56 -0.96
C ARG A 67 15.27 2.46 0.14
N SER A 68 16.59 2.47 0.32
CA SER A 68 17.26 3.36 1.27
C SER A 68 17.09 4.84 0.91
N VAL A 69 17.09 5.22 -0.36
CA VAL A 69 16.95 6.60 -0.83
C VAL A 69 15.52 7.08 -0.68
N VAL A 70 14.54 6.28 -1.11
CA VAL A 70 13.11 6.47 -0.78
C VAL A 70 12.95 6.69 0.72
N ARG A 71 13.52 5.79 1.53
CA ARG A 71 13.54 5.89 2.99
C ARG A 71 14.16 7.18 3.51
N THR A 72 15.28 7.66 2.97
CA THR A 72 15.94 8.89 3.49
C THR A 72 15.37 10.19 2.92
N THR A 73 14.84 10.18 1.70
CA THR A 73 14.36 11.38 1.00
C THR A 73 12.86 11.62 1.23
N LEU A 74 11.99 10.59 1.24
CA LEU A 74 10.57 10.77 1.60
C LEU A 74 10.39 11.04 3.10
N LEU A 75 11.22 10.43 3.96
CA LEU A 75 11.04 10.49 5.42
C LEU A 75 11.92 11.53 6.12
N ARG A 76 12.66 12.36 5.39
CA ARG A 76 13.22 13.57 6.01
C ARG A 76 12.03 14.44 6.43
N THR A 77 11.84 14.57 7.73
CA THR A 77 10.74 15.25 8.43
C THR A 77 10.38 16.63 7.88
N GLN A 78 11.28 17.31 7.18
CA GLN A 78 11.01 18.59 6.51
C GLN A 78 10.17 18.45 5.23
N GLY A 79 10.30 17.36 4.46
CA GLY A 79 9.50 17.11 3.25
C GLY A 79 8.07 16.61 3.54
N LEU A 80 7.87 15.99 4.70
CA LEU A 80 6.55 15.58 5.21
C LEU A 80 5.73 16.74 5.79
N GLY A 81 6.35 17.89 6.08
CA GLY A 81 5.64 19.04 6.66
C GLY A 81 4.61 19.67 5.72
N SER A 82 4.82 19.59 4.40
CA SER A 82 3.90 20.12 3.38
C SER A 82 2.89 19.09 2.87
N ILE A 83 3.10 17.81 3.20
CA ILE A 83 2.28 16.69 2.72
C ILE A 83 0.82 16.78 3.21
N PRO A 84 0.52 17.11 4.49
CA PRO A 84 -0.86 17.32 4.94
C PRO A 84 -1.61 18.38 4.11
N ALA A 85 -1.01 19.54 3.87
CA ALA A 85 -1.63 20.61 3.09
C ALA A 85 -1.83 20.25 1.60
N ILE A 86 -0.93 19.44 1.04
CA ILE A 86 -1.04 18.95 -0.34
C ILE A 86 -2.17 17.90 -0.44
N ILE A 87 -2.18 16.91 0.46
CA ILE A 87 -3.20 15.86 0.54
C ILE A 87 -4.58 16.49 0.74
N GLU A 88 -4.70 17.47 1.63
CA GLU A 88 -5.95 18.16 1.96
C GLU A 88 -6.71 18.69 0.74
N SER A 89 -5.99 19.29 -0.22
CA SER A 89 -6.61 19.84 -1.43
C SER A 89 -7.30 18.76 -2.29
N TYR A 90 -6.78 17.53 -2.25
CA TYR A 90 -7.30 16.38 -2.97
C TYR A 90 -8.34 15.60 -2.16
N THR A 91 -8.14 15.47 -0.84
CA THR A 91 -9.13 14.90 0.08
C THR A 91 -10.42 15.71 0.06
N THR A 92 -10.35 17.04 0.12
CA THR A 92 -11.52 17.94 0.12
C THR A 92 -12.30 17.83 -1.20
N ALA A 93 -11.62 17.80 -2.34
CA ALA A 93 -12.28 17.62 -3.64
C ALA A 93 -13.02 16.27 -3.72
N THR A 94 -12.39 15.21 -3.21
CA THR A 94 -12.97 13.86 -3.16
C THR A 94 -14.19 13.83 -2.25
N LEU A 95 -14.12 14.45 -1.08
CA LEU A 95 -15.23 14.51 -0.13
C LEU A 95 -16.39 15.35 -0.63
N ASN A 96 -16.13 16.47 -1.32
CA ASN A 96 -17.18 17.24 -1.96
C ASN A 96 -17.87 16.43 -3.06
N HIS A 97 -17.09 15.66 -3.83
CA HIS A 97 -17.65 14.73 -4.82
C HIS A 97 -18.50 13.64 -4.15
N ILE A 98 -18.02 13.05 -3.06
CA ILE A 98 -18.76 12.05 -2.29
C ILE A 98 -20.02 12.67 -1.68
N ALA A 99 -19.95 13.85 -1.07
CA ALA A 99 -21.07 14.53 -0.42
C ALA A 99 -22.16 14.95 -1.42
N ALA A 100 -21.79 15.20 -2.68
CA ALA A 100 -22.74 15.46 -3.76
C ALA A 100 -23.49 14.20 -4.22
N ASN A 101 -23.03 13.00 -3.86
CA ASN A 101 -23.63 11.72 -4.23
C ASN A 101 -24.18 11.00 -2.98
N ASP A 102 -25.44 10.56 -3.01
CA ASP A 102 -26.02 9.82 -1.87
C ASP A 102 -25.36 8.45 -1.61
N LEU A 103 -24.74 7.88 -2.65
CA LEU A 103 -24.09 6.58 -2.67
C LEU A 103 -22.79 6.69 -3.47
N PHE A 104 -21.70 6.14 -2.94
CA PHE A 104 -20.42 6.08 -3.64
C PHE A 104 -19.75 4.71 -3.50
N ASP A 105 -18.96 4.35 -4.50
CA ASP A 105 -18.08 3.17 -4.45
C ASP A 105 -16.71 3.59 -3.91
N PRO A 106 -16.34 3.18 -2.68
CA PRO A 106 -15.07 3.59 -2.09
C PRO A 106 -13.88 3.03 -2.86
N PHE A 107 -13.97 1.84 -3.47
CA PHE A 107 -12.84 1.26 -4.19
C PHE A 107 -12.50 2.03 -5.46
N ARG A 108 -13.52 2.56 -6.16
CA ARG A 108 -13.28 3.35 -7.37
C ARG A 108 -12.87 4.77 -7.05
N GLU A 109 -13.63 5.44 -6.18
CA GLU A 109 -13.45 6.88 -5.94
C GLU A 109 -12.20 7.17 -5.10
N LEU A 110 -11.81 6.27 -4.20
CA LEU A 110 -10.58 6.45 -3.45
C LEU A 110 -9.34 6.14 -4.30
N THR A 111 -9.39 5.17 -5.22
CA THR A 111 -8.19 4.78 -5.99
C THR A 111 -7.56 5.96 -6.73
N TRP A 112 -8.34 6.72 -7.49
CA TRP A 112 -7.79 7.87 -8.23
C TRP A 112 -7.32 9.00 -7.30
N SER A 113 -8.05 9.24 -6.20
CA SER A 113 -7.75 10.29 -5.22
C SER A 113 -6.43 10.01 -4.48
N PHE A 114 -6.21 8.77 -4.10
CA PHE A 114 -4.96 8.33 -3.47
C PHE A 114 -3.79 8.34 -4.45
N THR A 115 -4.00 7.97 -5.72
CA THR A 115 -2.96 8.09 -6.75
C THR A 115 -2.54 9.53 -6.95
N GLN A 116 -3.51 10.45 -7.03
CA GLN A 116 -3.24 11.89 -7.11
C GLN A 116 -2.46 12.39 -5.88
N SER A 117 -2.90 12.02 -4.67
CA SER A 117 -2.26 12.38 -3.41
C SER A 117 -0.83 11.82 -3.29
N ALA A 118 -0.60 10.58 -3.71
CA ALA A 118 0.71 9.95 -3.70
C ALA A 118 1.68 10.63 -4.68
N LEU A 119 1.23 10.93 -5.90
CA LEU A 119 2.02 11.67 -6.89
C LEU A 119 2.36 13.09 -6.41
N ALA A 120 1.41 13.73 -5.71
CA ALA A 120 1.60 15.04 -5.11
C ALA A 120 2.63 15.01 -3.98
N ALA A 121 2.54 14.03 -3.08
CA ALA A 121 3.51 13.80 -2.00
C ALA A 121 4.93 13.53 -2.54
N MET A 122 5.04 12.89 -3.70
CA MET A 122 6.30 12.70 -4.42
C MET A 122 6.82 13.97 -5.11
N GLY A 123 6.10 15.09 -5.03
CA GLY A 123 6.49 16.38 -5.61
C GLY A 123 6.20 16.52 -7.10
N ILE A 124 5.29 15.72 -7.67
CA ILE A 124 4.92 15.75 -9.09
C ILE A 124 3.66 16.62 -9.26
N SER A 125 3.81 17.91 -8.98
CA SER A 125 2.72 18.89 -8.99
C SER A 125 2.01 19.03 -10.35
N GLU A 126 2.65 18.72 -11.49
CA GLU A 126 1.99 18.77 -12.80
C GLU A 126 0.90 17.71 -12.95
N LEU A 127 1.13 16.52 -12.39
CA LEU A 127 0.12 15.46 -12.38
C LEU A 127 -0.91 15.75 -11.32
N ALA A 128 -0.46 16.11 -10.11
CA ALA A 128 -1.35 16.39 -9.00
C ALA A 128 -2.30 17.56 -9.29
N GLY A 129 -1.84 18.61 -9.99
CA GLY A 129 -2.66 19.76 -10.36
C GLY A 129 -3.67 19.53 -11.48
N SER A 130 -3.61 18.37 -12.17
CA SER A 130 -4.51 18.04 -13.29
C SER A 130 -5.26 16.75 -13.00
N SER A 131 -6.56 16.85 -12.69
CA SER A 131 -7.43 15.70 -12.44
C SER A 131 -7.45 14.72 -13.62
N GLU A 132 -7.47 15.23 -14.86
CA GLU A 132 -7.46 14.42 -16.07
C GLU A 132 -6.16 13.62 -16.22
N LEU A 133 -5.00 14.24 -16.00
CA LEU A 133 -3.71 13.55 -16.09
C LEU A 133 -3.53 12.54 -14.95
N SER A 134 -3.92 12.90 -13.72
CA SER A 134 -3.89 11.99 -12.57
C SER A 134 -4.77 10.76 -12.80
N ARG A 135 -5.99 10.96 -13.32
CA ARG A 135 -6.91 9.86 -13.66
C ARG A 135 -6.31 8.96 -14.73
N ARG A 136 -5.75 9.54 -15.79
CA ARG A 136 -5.08 8.76 -16.84
C ARG A 136 -3.90 7.94 -16.31
N VAL A 137 -3.10 8.49 -15.39
CA VAL A 137 -2.00 7.74 -14.74
C VAL A 137 -2.56 6.64 -13.85
N SER A 138 -3.60 6.92 -13.06
CA SER A 138 -4.29 5.93 -12.22
C SER A 138 -4.85 4.78 -13.04
N ASP A 139 -5.49 5.05 -14.17
CA ASP A 139 -6.05 4.04 -15.08
C ASP A 139 -4.94 3.19 -15.70
N MET A 140 -3.81 3.79 -16.09
CA MET A 140 -2.66 3.05 -16.60
C MET A 140 -2.03 2.16 -15.51
N LEU A 141 -1.90 2.66 -14.27
CA LEU A 141 -1.41 1.87 -13.13
C LEU A 141 -2.37 0.71 -12.80
N GLY A 142 -3.68 0.96 -12.81
CA GLY A 142 -4.70 -0.08 -12.58
C GLY A 142 -4.72 -1.14 -13.68
N ALA A 143 -4.51 -0.74 -14.94
CA ALA A 143 -4.34 -1.68 -16.04
C ALA A 143 -3.10 -2.58 -15.86
N LEU A 144 -2.04 -2.09 -15.21
CA LEU A 144 -0.87 -2.92 -14.87
C LEU A 144 -1.17 -3.91 -13.75
N GLU A 145 -2.00 -3.55 -12.76
CA GLU A 145 -2.47 -4.48 -11.72
C GLU A 145 -3.30 -5.64 -12.32
N GLY A 146 -4.16 -5.33 -13.29
CA GLY A 146 -4.99 -6.33 -13.97
C GLY A 146 -4.25 -7.28 -14.92
N THR A 147 -2.94 -7.08 -15.13
CA THR A 147 -2.15 -7.92 -16.05
C THR A 147 -1.42 -9.05 -15.36
N PHE A 148 -1.57 -9.22 -14.04
CA PHE A 148 -1.04 -10.39 -13.33
C PHE A 148 -1.89 -11.62 -13.60
N THR A 149 -1.43 -12.44 -14.53
CA THR A 149 -2.06 -13.72 -14.81
C THR A 149 -1.11 -14.85 -14.48
N VAL A 150 -1.61 -15.95 -13.91
CA VAL A 150 -0.79 -17.14 -13.60
C VAL A 150 -0.09 -17.67 -14.87
N ILE A 151 -0.66 -17.38 -16.04
CA ILE A 151 -0.07 -17.74 -17.33
C ILE A 151 1.26 -17.02 -17.61
N ASP A 152 1.50 -15.83 -17.04
CA ASP A 152 2.77 -15.09 -17.17
C ASP A 152 3.94 -15.85 -16.54
N ILE A 153 3.64 -16.69 -15.53
CA ILE A 153 4.64 -17.51 -14.85
C ILE A 153 4.94 -18.80 -15.64
N VAL A 154 3.94 -19.30 -16.38
CA VAL A 154 4.03 -20.59 -17.09
C VAL A 154 4.49 -20.42 -18.54
N VAL A 155 4.07 -19.33 -19.20
CA VAL A 155 4.33 -19.05 -20.61
C VAL A 155 5.40 -17.97 -20.74
N PRO A 156 6.58 -18.27 -21.32
CA PRO A 156 7.64 -17.30 -21.52
C PRO A 156 7.17 -16.07 -22.31
N TRP A 157 7.73 -14.91 -21.96
CA TRP A 157 7.22 -13.61 -22.38
C TRP A 157 7.26 -13.23 -23.88
N PRO A 158 7.96 -13.90 -24.83
CA PRO A 158 7.67 -13.62 -26.24
C PRO A 158 6.41 -14.36 -26.74
N LEU A 159 5.91 -15.36 -26.01
CA LEU A 159 4.79 -16.21 -26.42
C LEU A 159 3.46 -15.80 -25.77
N ASN A 160 3.46 -14.92 -24.77
CA ASN A 160 2.24 -14.44 -24.15
C ASN A 160 1.72 -13.18 -24.87
N PRO A 161 0.64 -13.23 -25.67
CA PRO A 161 0.12 -12.05 -26.36
C PRO A 161 -0.43 -10.99 -25.39
N TRP A 162 -0.84 -11.38 -24.18
CA TRP A 162 -1.36 -10.45 -23.17
C TRP A 162 -0.30 -9.46 -22.68
N ILE A 163 0.99 -9.83 -22.76
CA ILE A 163 2.08 -8.94 -22.36
C ILE A 163 2.21 -7.71 -23.26
N VAL A 164 1.73 -7.77 -24.51
CA VAL A 164 1.82 -6.66 -25.46
C VAL A 164 1.06 -5.44 -24.94
N SER A 165 -0.13 -5.66 -24.37
CA SER A 165 -0.93 -4.59 -23.75
C SER A 165 -0.18 -3.96 -22.56
N THR A 166 0.44 -4.80 -21.73
CA THR A 166 1.28 -4.38 -20.59
C THR A 166 2.46 -3.53 -21.05
N LEU A 167 3.19 -3.97 -22.08
CA LEU A 167 4.32 -3.24 -22.65
C LEU A 167 3.92 -1.89 -23.25
N ILE A 168 2.79 -1.84 -23.97
CA ILE A 168 2.23 -0.58 -24.51
C ILE A 168 1.88 0.38 -23.37
N THR A 169 1.27 -0.14 -22.30
CA THR A 169 0.87 0.67 -21.14
C THR A 169 2.09 1.21 -20.40
N LEU A 170 3.11 0.37 -20.17
CA LEU A 170 4.39 0.78 -19.60
C LEU A 170 5.09 1.83 -20.45
N ALA A 171 5.15 1.63 -21.77
CA ALA A 171 5.77 2.60 -22.68
C ALA A 171 5.05 3.95 -22.66
N ARG A 172 3.71 3.96 -22.61
CA ARG A 172 2.91 5.19 -22.50
C ARG A 172 3.17 5.92 -21.18
N LEU A 173 3.16 5.18 -20.07
CA LEU A 173 3.43 5.72 -18.74
C LEU A 173 4.86 6.28 -18.64
N TYR A 174 5.83 5.52 -19.14
CA TYR A 174 7.24 5.94 -19.23
C TYR A 174 7.40 7.23 -20.03
N CYS A 175 6.81 7.31 -21.22
CA CYS A 175 6.88 8.49 -22.08
C CYS A 175 6.25 9.73 -21.42
N LEU A 176 5.08 9.59 -20.79
CA LEU A 176 4.40 10.68 -20.08
C LEU A 176 5.29 11.23 -18.95
N MET A 177 5.79 10.33 -18.10
CA MET A 177 6.60 10.70 -16.95
C MET A 177 7.97 11.26 -17.36
N SER A 178 8.63 10.64 -18.36
CA SER A 178 9.89 11.12 -18.92
C SER A 178 9.76 12.55 -19.43
N LYS A 179 8.66 12.87 -20.13
CA LYS A 179 8.39 14.22 -20.63
C LYS A 179 8.30 15.23 -19.49
N ILE A 180 7.63 14.88 -18.39
CA ILE A 180 7.53 15.75 -17.20
C ILE A 180 8.92 15.99 -16.59
N ILE A 181 9.70 14.94 -16.37
CA ILE A 181 11.04 15.03 -15.76
C ILE A 181 12.00 15.82 -16.64
N CYS A 182 12.04 15.54 -17.95
CA CYS A 182 12.90 16.25 -18.89
C CYS A 182 12.53 17.74 -18.99
N ASN A 183 11.23 18.08 -19.01
CA ASN A 183 10.79 19.47 -19.01
C ASN A 183 11.22 20.21 -17.74
N ARG A 184 11.17 19.55 -16.57
CA ARG A 184 11.66 20.14 -15.32
C ARG A 184 13.17 20.36 -15.35
N LYS A 185 13.95 19.37 -15.77
CA LYS A 185 15.41 19.48 -15.94
C LYS A 185 15.80 20.64 -16.87
N GLN A 186 15.06 20.85 -17.96
CA GLN A 186 15.32 21.93 -18.93
C GLN A 186 14.96 23.33 -18.41
N LYS A 187 13.90 23.45 -17.61
CA LYS A 187 13.45 24.74 -17.06
C LYS A 187 14.31 25.24 -15.89
N GLN A 188 15.19 24.39 -15.36
CA GLN A 188 16.08 24.76 -14.26
C GLN A 188 17.30 25.53 -14.74
N LYS A 189 17.38 26.81 -14.34
CA LYS A 189 18.67 27.52 -14.25
C LYS A 189 19.44 26.96 -13.05
N PRO A 190 20.78 26.84 -13.10
CA PRO A 190 21.59 26.37 -11.99
C PRO A 190 21.63 27.47 -10.91
N HIS A 191 20.60 27.58 -10.08
CA HIS A 191 20.64 28.38 -8.86
C HIS A 191 20.95 27.47 -7.69
N ARG A 192 22.12 27.71 -7.08
CA ARG A 192 22.67 27.00 -5.93
C ARG A 192 22.08 27.44 -4.58
N ASP A 193 21.05 28.28 -4.58
CA ASP A 193 20.62 28.96 -3.36
C ASP A 193 19.24 28.46 -2.90
N HIS A 194 19.23 27.91 -1.69
CA HIS A 194 18.11 27.52 -0.79
C HIS A 194 17.83 26.01 -0.67
N PRO A 195 18.56 25.30 0.21
CA PRO A 195 18.33 23.90 0.52
C PRO A 195 17.17 23.75 1.52
N GLY A 196 15.93 23.90 1.06
CA GLY A 196 14.80 23.58 1.92
C GLY A 196 13.44 24.07 1.47
N ASN A 197 12.88 23.49 0.40
CA ASN A 197 11.44 23.13 0.32
C ASN A 197 11.08 22.39 -0.99
N HIS A 198 11.99 21.55 -1.49
CA HIS A 198 11.81 20.90 -2.79
C HIS A 198 11.34 19.45 -2.58
N GLY A 199 10.16 19.08 -3.13
CA GLY A 199 9.59 17.74 -3.00
C GLY A 199 10.50 16.63 -3.56
N MET A 200 10.21 15.36 -3.27
CA MET A 200 11.10 14.21 -3.56
C MET A 200 11.67 14.20 -4.98
N LEU A 201 10.82 14.41 -6.00
CA LEU A 201 11.26 14.42 -7.40
C LEU A 201 12.36 15.46 -7.66
N GLN A 202 12.28 16.62 -7.01
CA GLN A 202 13.26 17.67 -7.19
C GLN A 202 14.60 17.35 -6.50
N ASP A 203 14.57 16.79 -5.28
CA ASP A 203 15.79 16.31 -4.60
C ASP A 203 16.53 15.26 -5.43
N LEU A 204 15.80 14.34 -6.07
CA LEU A 204 16.41 13.33 -6.95
C LEU A 204 17.05 13.96 -8.21
N ILE A 205 16.42 14.98 -8.79
CA ILE A 205 16.97 15.73 -9.93
C ILE A 205 18.24 16.47 -9.50
N ASP A 206 18.22 17.16 -8.36
CA ASP A 206 19.34 17.98 -7.87
C ASP A 206 20.56 17.12 -7.52
N ARG A 207 20.35 15.88 -7.10
CA ARG A 207 21.39 14.88 -6.87
C ARG A 207 21.96 14.27 -8.16
N GLY A 208 21.45 14.67 -9.33
CA GLY A 208 21.96 14.22 -10.63
C GLY A 208 21.50 12.82 -11.05
N TRP A 209 20.39 12.32 -10.52
CA TRP A 209 19.90 10.99 -10.88
C TRP A 209 19.50 10.91 -12.36
N SER A 210 19.74 9.73 -12.96
CA SER A 210 19.29 9.45 -14.32
C SER A 210 17.76 9.48 -14.39
N THR A 211 17.21 9.81 -15.55
CA THR A 211 15.76 9.89 -15.72
C THR A 211 15.13 8.52 -15.50
N GLU A 212 15.82 7.46 -15.93
CA GLU A 212 15.44 6.07 -15.74
C GLU A 212 15.32 5.71 -14.26
N ALA A 213 16.33 6.04 -13.44
CA ALA A 213 16.32 5.75 -12.01
C ALA A 213 15.21 6.51 -11.27
N ILE A 214 14.99 7.78 -11.62
CA ILE A 214 13.89 8.58 -11.06
C ILE A 214 12.53 7.96 -11.39
N LEU A 215 12.34 7.52 -12.64
CA LEU A 215 11.11 6.88 -13.06
C LEU A 215 10.84 5.59 -12.31
N GLN A 216 11.88 4.78 -12.08
CA GLN A 216 11.76 3.54 -11.32
C GLN A 216 11.27 3.78 -9.89
N VAL A 217 11.88 4.75 -9.19
CA VAL A 217 11.45 5.14 -7.84
C VAL A 217 9.99 5.57 -7.83
N VAL A 218 9.66 6.54 -8.70
CA VAL A 218 8.35 7.19 -8.69
C VAL A 218 7.24 6.24 -9.09
N LEU A 219 7.44 5.45 -10.15
CA LEU A 219 6.42 4.52 -10.63
C LEU A 219 6.27 3.33 -9.69
N GLY A 220 7.37 2.80 -9.15
CA GLY A 220 7.30 1.73 -8.15
C GLY A 220 6.55 2.16 -6.88
N ALA A 221 6.84 3.37 -6.39
CA ALA A 221 6.14 3.94 -5.24
C ALA A 221 4.66 4.22 -5.53
N ALA A 222 4.34 4.80 -6.69
CA ALA A 222 2.95 5.05 -7.11
C ALA A 222 2.15 3.75 -7.21
N PHE A 223 2.71 2.73 -7.87
CA PHE A 223 2.10 1.42 -8.03
C PHE A 223 1.84 0.74 -6.68
N GLY A 224 2.85 0.71 -5.80
CA GLY A 224 2.69 0.12 -4.46
C GLY A 224 1.68 0.86 -3.58
N ALA A 225 1.58 2.19 -3.70
CA ALA A 225 0.61 2.99 -2.98
C ALA A 225 -0.83 2.76 -3.48
N GLN A 226 -1.01 2.67 -4.81
CA GLN A 226 -2.32 2.54 -5.45
C GLN A 226 -3.01 1.20 -5.14
N GLY A 227 -2.30 0.07 -5.19
CA GLY A 227 -2.95 -1.23 -5.01
C GLY A 227 -3.43 -1.50 -3.57
N ASN A 228 -2.80 -0.87 -2.57
CA ASN A 228 -3.00 -1.20 -1.16
C ASN A 228 -3.82 -0.15 -0.39
N THR A 229 -3.45 1.12 -0.50
CA THR A 229 -3.98 2.18 0.38
C THR A 229 -5.48 2.46 0.18
N PRO A 230 -5.97 2.60 -1.07
CA PRO A 230 -7.39 2.74 -1.35
C PRO A 230 -8.17 1.54 -0.84
N THR A 231 -7.63 0.33 -1.02
CA THR A 231 -8.22 -0.92 -0.54
C THR A 231 -8.38 -0.92 0.97
N VAL A 232 -7.32 -0.61 1.72
CA VAL A 232 -7.35 -0.52 3.20
C VAL A 232 -8.35 0.53 3.67
N THR A 233 -8.33 1.71 3.05
CA THR A 233 -9.23 2.81 3.42
C THR A 233 -10.69 2.42 3.15
N SER A 234 -10.97 1.80 2.00
CA SER A 234 -12.29 1.30 1.64
C SER A 234 -12.80 0.27 2.63
N TRP A 235 -11.98 -0.72 2.98
CA TRP A 235 -12.35 -1.73 3.98
C TRP A 235 -12.53 -1.15 5.38
N THR A 236 -11.76 -0.12 5.74
CA THR A 236 -11.94 0.59 7.02
C THR A 236 -13.27 1.33 7.05
N LEU A 237 -13.63 2.04 5.97
CA LEU A 237 -14.94 2.69 5.84
C LEU A 237 -16.09 1.67 5.89
N ILE A 238 -15.93 0.53 5.21
CA ILE A 238 -16.92 -0.55 5.25
C ILE A 238 -17.06 -1.11 6.68
N GLY A 239 -15.96 -1.42 7.36
CA GLY A 239 -15.95 -1.89 8.74
C GLY A 239 -16.67 -0.93 9.69
N LEU A 240 -16.32 0.36 9.63
CA LEU A 240 -17.00 1.40 10.41
C LEU A 240 -18.48 1.57 10.03
N SER A 241 -18.84 1.46 8.75
CA SER A 241 -20.23 1.59 8.31
C SER A 241 -21.12 0.42 8.75
N THR A 242 -20.53 -0.74 9.01
CA THR A 242 -21.24 -1.97 9.38
C THR A 242 -21.24 -2.23 10.88
N ASP A 243 -20.38 -1.57 11.65
CA ASP A 243 -20.33 -1.66 13.12
C ASP A 243 -20.52 -0.28 13.78
N GLY A 244 -21.76 -0.05 14.25
CA GLY A 244 -22.13 1.20 14.92
C GLY A 244 -21.41 1.45 16.25
N HIS A 245 -20.91 0.40 16.92
CA HIS A 245 -20.15 0.55 18.16
C HIS A 245 -18.79 1.20 17.86
N TRP A 246 -18.03 0.63 16.92
CA TRP A 246 -16.73 1.18 16.53
C TRP A 246 -16.85 2.55 15.88
N LEU A 247 -17.85 2.77 15.03
CA LEU A 247 -18.11 4.10 14.46
C LEU A 247 -18.41 5.15 15.53
N GLY A 248 -19.20 4.80 16.54
CA GLY A 248 -19.50 5.70 17.67
C GLY A 248 -18.24 6.08 18.45
N GLN A 249 -17.38 5.10 18.73
CA GLN A 249 -16.13 5.35 19.45
C GLN A 249 -15.13 6.17 18.62
N VAL A 250 -14.98 5.89 17.32
CA VAL A 250 -14.11 6.69 16.43
C VAL A 250 -14.62 8.13 16.32
N ARG A 251 -15.94 8.33 16.22
CA ARG A 251 -16.56 9.67 16.27
C ARG A 251 -16.22 10.42 17.55
N GLN A 252 -16.25 9.72 18.68
CA GLN A 252 -15.91 10.29 19.97
C GLN A 252 -14.44 10.68 20.04
N GLU A 253 -13.52 9.80 19.60
CA GLU A 253 -12.08 10.10 19.51
C GLU A 253 -11.83 11.36 18.66
N VAL A 254 -12.39 11.41 17.45
CA VAL A 254 -12.23 12.57 16.55
C VAL A 254 -12.78 13.85 17.17
N SER A 255 -13.96 13.77 17.81
CA SER A 255 -14.57 14.93 18.49
C SER A 255 -13.73 15.44 19.67
N GLN A 256 -13.11 14.53 20.43
CA GLN A 256 -12.23 14.89 21.55
C GLN A 256 -10.97 15.61 21.08
N VAL A 257 -10.35 15.12 20.00
CA VAL A 257 -9.17 15.79 19.42
C VAL A 257 -9.55 17.16 18.87
N ILE A 258 -10.66 17.27 18.13
CA ILE A 258 -11.15 18.57 17.65
C ILE A 258 -11.35 19.53 18.83
N PHE A 259 -12.07 19.13 19.86
CA PHE A 259 -12.32 19.97 21.04
C PHE A 259 -11.03 20.43 21.73
N LYS A 260 -10.01 19.55 21.79
CA LYS A 260 -8.72 19.84 22.42
C LYS A 260 -7.89 20.89 21.65
N TYR A 261 -7.98 20.92 20.33
CA TYR A 261 -7.16 21.79 19.47
C TYR A 261 -7.94 22.96 18.85
N GLN A 262 -9.25 23.05 19.07
CA GLN A 262 -10.10 24.09 18.50
C GLN A 262 -9.87 25.46 19.13
N ASN A 263 -9.57 26.47 18.30
CA ASN A 263 -9.64 27.87 18.68
C ASN A 263 -11.03 28.46 18.43
N TYR A 264 -11.31 29.60 19.06
CA TYR A 264 -12.62 30.26 18.96
C TYR A 264 -12.97 30.61 17.50
N GLY A 265 -14.11 30.11 17.02
CA GLY A 265 -14.62 30.37 15.67
C GLY A 265 -14.10 29.43 14.58
N GLU A 266 -13.22 28.48 14.90
CA GLU A 266 -12.76 27.47 13.94
C GLU A 266 -13.80 26.36 13.75
N SER A 267 -14.04 25.95 12.51
CA SER A 267 -14.82 24.76 12.18
C SER A 267 -14.01 23.48 12.46
N ALA A 268 -14.70 22.36 12.70
CA ALA A 268 -14.06 21.05 12.91
C ALA A 268 -13.06 20.68 11.80
N ASP A 269 -13.41 20.98 10.55
CA ASP A 269 -12.58 20.76 9.37
C ASP A 269 -11.28 21.60 9.43
N GLN A 270 -11.36 22.88 9.81
CA GLN A 270 -10.18 23.73 9.99
C GLN A 270 -9.24 23.24 11.08
N VAL A 271 -9.78 22.68 12.17
CA VAL A 271 -8.97 22.12 13.26
C VAL A 271 -8.22 20.88 12.80
N LEU A 272 -8.89 19.95 12.11
CA LEU A 272 -8.24 18.74 11.60
C LEU A 272 -7.11 19.07 10.61
N ARG A 273 -7.31 20.09 9.78
CA ARG A 273 -6.31 20.58 8.80
C ARG A 273 -5.07 21.20 9.44
N SER A 274 -5.20 21.79 10.63
CA SER A 274 -4.10 22.45 11.32
C SER A 274 -3.28 21.52 12.22
N LEU A 275 -3.68 20.25 12.37
CA LEU A 275 -3.00 19.29 13.22
C LEU A 275 -1.58 18.98 12.70
N SER A 276 -0.62 18.98 13.62
CA SER A 276 0.76 18.59 13.31
C SER A 276 0.88 17.09 13.03
N MET A 277 1.90 16.68 12.28
CA MET A 277 2.17 15.24 12.01
C MET A 277 2.30 14.42 13.31
N HIS A 278 2.94 14.98 14.34
CA HIS A 278 3.03 14.32 15.65
C HIS A 278 1.64 14.08 16.26
N THR A 279 0.75 15.08 16.17
CA THR A 279 -0.64 14.95 16.63
C THR A 279 -1.38 13.85 15.85
N TRP A 280 -1.20 13.80 14.52
CA TRP A 280 -1.78 12.77 13.65
C TRP A 280 -1.36 11.34 14.01
N GLU A 281 -0.12 11.17 14.44
CA GLU A 281 0.42 9.86 14.81
C GLU A 281 -0.09 9.39 16.17
N HIS A 282 -0.22 10.30 17.14
CA HIS A 282 -0.39 9.93 18.55
C HIS A 282 -1.79 10.15 19.15
N GLU A 283 -2.63 11.03 18.58
CA GLU A 283 -3.93 11.37 19.18
C GLU A 283 -5.12 10.57 18.59
N PHE A 284 -4.86 9.61 17.70
CA PHE A 284 -5.90 8.77 17.07
C PHE A 284 -5.61 7.25 17.18
N PRO A 285 -5.44 6.70 18.39
CA PRO A 285 -5.14 5.29 18.60
C PRO A 285 -6.24 4.33 18.12
N LEU A 286 -7.51 4.68 18.26
CA LEU A 286 -8.63 3.83 17.85
C LEU A 286 -8.78 3.80 16.34
N LEU A 287 -8.72 4.95 15.68
CA LEU A 287 -8.71 4.98 14.22
C LEU A 287 -7.49 4.23 13.66
N HIS A 288 -6.33 4.32 14.33
CA HIS A 288 -5.18 3.51 13.97
C HIS A 288 -5.44 2.00 14.11
N ALA A 289 -6.09 1.58 15.21
CA ALA A 289 -6.49 0.19 15.40
C ALA A 289 -7.47 -0.29 14.31
N CYS A 290 -8.40 0.56 13.87
CA CYS A 290 -9.32 0.26 12.76
C CYS A 290 -8.58 0.04 11.44
N LEU A 291 -7.55 0.85 11.17
CA LEU A 291 -6.69 0.70 9.99
C LEU A 291 -5.90 -0.62 10.07
N LEU A 292 -5.30 -0.95 11.21
CA LEU A 292 -4.52 -2.19 11.38
C LEU A 292 -5.40 -3.44 11.21
N GLU A 293 -6.61 -3.42 11.75
CA GLU A 293 -7.56 -4.53 11.58
C GLU A 293 -8.02 -4.69 10.13
N SER A 294 -8.24 -3.57 9.44
CA SER A 294 -8.59 -3.59 8.02
C SER A 294 -7.42 -4.10 7.17
N ILE A 295 -6.19 -3.74 7.51
CA ILE A 295 -4.98 -4.29 6.86
C ILE A 295 -4.91 -5.81 7.08
N ARG A 296 -5.12 -6.29 8.32
CA ARG A 296 -5.10 -7.73 8.65
C ARG A 296 -6.06 -8.52 7.78
N LEU A 297 -7.25 -7.98 7.51
CA LEU A 297 -8.30 -8.69 6.77
C LEU A 297 -8.28 -8.46 5.26
N ALA A 298 -7.77 -7.33 4.78
CA ALA A 298 -7.82 -6.95 3.36
C ALA A 298 -6.49 -7.10 2.62
N VAL A 299 -5.35 -6.91 3.30
CA VAL A 299 -4.03 -6.93 2.66
C VAL A 299 -3.39 -8.30 2.92
N LEU A 300 -3.81 -9.27 2.11
CA LEU A 300 -3.46 -10.67 2.26
C LEU A 300 -2.72 -11.20 1.02
N PRO A 301 -1.53 -10.65 0.70
CA PRO A 301 -0.79 -11.07 -0.48
C PRO A 301 -0.22 -12.48 -0.32
N VAL A 302 -0.10 -13.19 -1.44
CA VAL A 302 0.75 -14.36 -1.59
C VAL A 302 2.06 -13.88 -2.19
N VAL A 303 3.15 -14.04 -1.44
CA VAL A 303 4.47 -13.50 -1.82
C VAL A 303 5.45 -14.62 -2.08
N PHE A 304 6.45 -14.32 -2.92
CA PHE A 304 7.47 -15.28 -3.34
C PHE A 304 8.87 -14.73 -3.03
N ARG A 305 9.77 -15.62 -2.61
CA ARG A 305 11.21 -15.37 -2.48
C ARG A 305 11.97 -16.51 -3.11
N LYS A 306 13.18 -16.27 -3.63
CA LYS A 306 14.02 -17.33 -4.20
C LYS A 306 15.14 -17.69 -3.25
N ASN A 307 15.39 -18.99 -3.04
CA ASN A 307 16.62 -19.43 -2.39
C ASN A 307 17.79 -19.23 -3.35
N ILE A 308 18.58 -18.19 -3.11
CA ILE A 308 19.76 -17.85 -3.94
C ILE A 308 21.04 -18.52 -3.44
N SER A 309 21.00 -19.21 -2.30
CA SER A 309 22.17 -19.93 -1.78
C SER A 309 22.40 -21.23 -2.55
N THR A 310 23.61 -21.76 -2.42
CA THR A 310 23.98 -23.09 -2.93
C THR A 310 23.55 -24.22 -1.99
N THR A 311 22.85 -23.91 -0.89
CA THR A 311 22.53 -24.86 0.18
C THR A 311 21.02 -24.92 0.48
N TYR A 312 20.63 -25.98 1.18
CA TYR A 312 19.27 -26.14 1.67
C TYR A 312 19.02 -25.20 2.85
N ILE A 313 17.94 -24.41 2.80
CA ILE A 313 17.49 -23.61 3.93
C ILE A 313 16.56 -24.48 4.78
N ARG A 314 16.86 -24.66 6.06
CA ARG A 314 15.98 -25.38 7.00
C ARG A 314 14.77 -24.55 7.38
N ILE A 315 13.61 -25.19 7.46
CA ILE A 315 12.37 -24.55 7.94
C ILE A 315 12.27 -24.79 9.44
N GLY A 316 12.84 -23.88 10.23
CA GLY A 316 12.96 -24.05 11.67
C GLY A 316 13.50 -25.42 12.08
N ASP A 317 12.77 -26.07 12.99
CA ASP A 317 13.04 -27.41 13.52
C ASP A 317 12.10 -28.48 12.92
N THR A 318 11.38 -28.18 11.83
CA THR A 318 10.43 -29.13 11.24
C THR A 318 11.10 -30.32 10.55
N GLY A 319 12.41 -30.26 10.34
CA GLY A 319 13.17 -31.23 9.53
C GLY A 319 12.98 -31.06 8.02
N GLU A 320 12.19 -30.07 7.58
CA GLU A 320 11.94 -29.78 6.18
C GLU A 320 12.86 -28.66 5.67
N VAL A 321 13.01 -28.58 4.35
CA VAL A 321 13.97 -27.68 3.71
C VAL A 321 13.44 -27.02 2.45
N ILE A 322 13.98 -25.85 2.14
CA ILE A 322 13.85 -25.15 0.86
C ILE A 322 15.14 -25.41 0.07
N PRO A 323 15.08 -26.18 -1.04
CA PRO A 323 16.27 -26.49 -1.83
C PRO A 323 16.92 -25.26 -2.48
N PRO A 324 18.22 -25.34 -2.83
CA PRO A 324 18.89 -24.34 -3.67
C PRO A 324 18.09 -24.05 -4.95
N GLY A 325 17.94 -22.77 -5.30
CA GLY A 325 17.24 -22.33 -6.51
C GLY A 325 15.72 -22.47 -6.48
N ALA A 326 15.14 -23.11 -5.46
CA ALA A 326 13.69 -23.21 -5.30
C ALA A 326 13.09 -21.87 -4.84
N TYR A 327 11.81 -21.66 -5.17
CA TYR A 327 11.04 -20.55 -4.63
C TYR A 327 10.38 -20.95 -3.31
N ALA A 328 10.39 -20.04 -2.34
CA ALA A 328 9.56 -20.10 -1.16
C ALA A 328 8.35 -19.19 -1.36
N THR A 329 7.16 -19.67 -1.04
CA THR A 329 5.94 -18.85 -1.02
C THR A 329 5.33 -18.82 0.37
N TYR A 330 4.78 -17.66 0.73
CA TYR A 330 4.06 -17.49 2.00
C TYR A 330 2.76 -16.72 1.73
N ASP A 331 1.67 -17.27 2.24
CA ASP A 331 0.35 -16.67 2.19
C ASP A 331 0.09 -15.92 3.49
N PHE A 332 -0.12 -14.61 3.41
CA PHE A 332 -0.31 -13.78 4.61
C PHE A 332 -1.57 -14.18 5.39
N ARG A 333 -2.52 -14.90 4.77
CA ARG A 333 -3.69 -15.48 5.44
C ARG A 333 -3.33 -16.44 6.56
N ASP A 334 -2.20 -17.14 6.46
CA ASP A 334 -1.72 -18.11 7.44
C ASP A 334 -1.64 -17.46 8.83
N GLY A 335 -0.83 -16.41 8.98
CA GLY A 335 -0.71 -15.67 10.24
C GLY A 335 -1.89 -14.75 10.53
N ALA A 336 -2.45 -14.08 9.52
CA ALA A 336 -3.53 -13.11 9.72
C ALA A 336 -4.84 -13.75 10.17
N ARG A 337 -5.05 -15.04 9.89
CA ARG A 337 -6.26 -15.79 10.29
C ARG A 337 -5.97 -16.94 11.25
N ASP A 338 -4.80 -16.94 11.87
CA ASP A 338 -4.42 -17.89 12.92
C ASP A 338 -5.28 -17.63 14.18
N PRO A 339 -6.15 -18.57 14.60
CA PRO A 339 -7.00 -18.40 15.77
C PRO A 339 -6.23 -18.35 17.10
N ASP A 340 -5.01 -18.88 17.15
CA ASP A 340 -4.17 -18.82 18.35
C ASP A 340 -3.64 -17.38 18.58
N ILE A 341 -3.45 -16.65 17.48
CA ILE A 341 -3.05 -15.24 17.52
C ILE A 341 -4.29 -14.34 17.60
N TYR A 342 -5.27 -14.57 16.72
CA TYR A 342 -6.47 -13.77 16.53
C TYR A 342 -7.74 -14.61 16.74
N PRO A 343 -8.27 -14.72 17.97
CA PRO A 343 -9.52 -15.46 18.24
C PRO A 343 -10.67 -14.92 17.40
N ASP A 344 -11.52 -15.78 16.81
CA ASP A 344 -12.52 -15.38 15.81
C ASP A 344 -11.92 -14.59 14.62
N PRO A 345 -10.97 -15.17 13.88
CA PRO A 345 -10.08 -14.44 12.97
C PRO A 345 -10.80 -13.73 11.81
N GLN A 346 -12.03 -14.12 11.48
CA GLN A 346 -12.79 -13.49 10.39
C GLN A 346 -13.57 -12.24 10.85
N ARG A 347 -13.74 -12.05 12.15
CA ARG A 347 -14.45 -10.88 12.69
C ARG A 347 -13.55 -9.66 12.60
N TRP A 348 -14.10 -8.58 12.01
CA TRP A 348 -13.48 -7.25 12.06
C TRP A 348 -13.66 -6.67 13.47
N ASP A 349 -12.55 -6.61 14.20
CA ASP A 349 -12.49 -6.20 15.60
C ASP A 349 -11.22 -5.37 15.86
N PRO A 350 -11.29 -4.04 15.72
CA PRO A 350 -10.21 -3.11 16.04
C PRO A 350 -9.63 -3.28 17.45
N GLY A 351 -10.42 -3.78 18.41
CA GLY A 351 -9.98 -3.98 19.79
C GLY A 351 -8.74 -4.87 19.93
N ARG A 352 -8.44 -5.72 18.95
CA ARG A 352 -7.23 -6.56 18.88
C ARG A 352 -5.93 -5.77 18.92
N PHE A 353 -5.93 -4.55 18.42
CA PHE A 353 -4.75 -3.70 18.30
C PHE A 353 -4.61 -2.69 19.42
N LEU A 354 -5.61 -2.59 20.31
CA LEU A 354 -5.55 -1.74 21.48
C LEU A 354 -4.65 -2.36 22.57
N PRO A 355 -4.07 -1.54 23.48
CA PRO A 355 -3.12 -1.99 24.48
C PRO A 355 -3.61 -3.14 25.37
N GLU A 356 -4.91 -3.22 25.63
CA GLU A 356 -5.51 -4.23 26.51
C GLU A 356 -5.42 -5.65 25.94
N ARG A 357 -5.41 -5.78 24.61
CA ARG A 357 -5.36 -7.09 23.93
C ARG A 357 -4.04 -7.32 23.21
N ALA A 358 -3.51 -6.28 22.54
CA ALA A 358 -2.23 -6.27 21.85
C ALA A 358 -1.93 -7.57 21.08
N GLU A 359 -2.92 -8.14 20.38
CA GLU A 359 -2.81 -9.47 19.76
C GLU A 359 -1.69 -9.53 18.71
N HIS A 360 -1.48 -8.40 18.03
CA HIS A 360 -0.39 -8.16 17.09
C HIS A 360 1.02 -8.24 17.69
N MET A 361 1.17 -8.22 19.01
CA MET A 361 2.43 -8.32 19.73
C MET A 361 2.68 -9.71 20.34
N LYS A 362 1.73 -10.66 20.22
CA LYS A 362 1.87 -12.02 20.78
C LYS A 362 3.07 -12.80 20.25
N ASP A 363 3.49 -12.50 19.02
CA ASP A 363 4.65 -13.09 18.35
C ASP A 363 5.36 -12.03 17.49
N ALA A 364 6.67 -12.19 17.27
CA ALA A 364 7.48 -11.25 16.49
C ALA A 364 6.97 -11.06 15.04
N ASN A 365 6.26 -12.05 14.50
CA ASN A 365 5.61 -12.04 13.19
C ASN A 365 4.09 -12.30 13.31
N ALA A 366 3.45 -11.96 14.45
CA ALA A 366 1.99 -12.08 14.61
C ALA A 366 1.26 -11.22 13.58
N PHE A 367 1.60 -9.93 13.52
CA PHE A 367 1.07 -9.02 12.50
C PHE A 367 2.05 -8.83 11.35
N THR A 368 1.69 -9.35 10.18
CA THR A 368 2.50 -9.25 8.96
C THR A 368 1.88 -8.32 7.92
N GLY A 369 0.90 -7.47 8.28
CA GLY A 369 0.21 -6.58 7.34
C GLY A 369 1.12 -5.63 6.55
N PHE A 370 2.31 -5.33 7.09
CA PHE A 370 3.36 -4.55 6.42
C PHE A 370 4.57 -5.42 6.01
N GLY A 371 4.41 -6.74 5.93
CA GLY A 371 5.49 -7.70 5.83
C GLY A 371 6.29 -7.84 7.13
N GLY A 372 7.44 -8.52 7.04
CA GLY A 372 8.26 -8.90 8.19
C GLY A 372 9.75 -8.94 7.87
N GLY A 373 10.57 -9.01 8.92
CA GLY A 373 12.03 -9.10 8.82
C GLY A 373 12.67 -7.93 8.07
N ARG A 374 13.62 -8.26 7.18
CA ARG A 374 14.46 -7.30 6.44
C ARG A 374 13.72 -6.50 5.37
N HIS A 375 12.56 -7.00 4.93
CA HIS A 375 11.74 -6.39 3.87
C HIS A 375 10.39 -5.87 4.39
N ARG A 376 10.30 -5.55 5.69
CA ARG A 376 9.11 -4.90 6.25
C ARG A 376 8.94 -3.53 5.59
N CYS A 377 7.74 -3.23 5.09
CA CYS A 377 7.33 -1.93 4.61
C CYS A 377 7.26 -0.94 5.78
N ARG A 378 8.41 -0.40 6.17
CA ARG A 378 8.54 0.62 7.23
C ARG A 378 8.32 2.04 6.71
N GLU A 379 8.31 2.21 5.39
CA GLU A 379 8.66 3.47 4.73
C GLU A 379 7.45 4.26 4.20
N LEU A 380 6.35 3.58 3.87
CA LEU A 380 5.11 4.21 3.40
C LEU A 380 4.06 4.36 4.52
N MET A 381 4.31 3.75 5.69
CA MET A 381 3.32 3.63 6.77
C MET A 381 2.83 4.98 7.31
N PRO A 382 3.68 5.98 7.61
CA PRO A 382 3.19 7.29 8.06
C PRO A 382 2.39 8.02 6.98
N LEU A 383 2.85 8.00 5.73
CA LEU A 383 2.17 8.67 4.62
C LEU A 383 0.80 8.03 4.32
N LEU A 384 0.75 6.71 4.21
CA LEU A 384 -0.47 5.97 3.91
C LEU A 384 -1.49 6.05 5.05
N THR A 385 -1.01 5.95 6.30
CA THR A 385 -1.90 6.11 7.47
C THR A 385 -2.39 7.54 7.57
N THR A 386 -1.58 8.57 7.31
CA THR A 386 -2.04 9.97 7.32
C THR A 386 -3.10 10.22 6.25
N ILE A 387 -2.91 9.81 4.99
CA ILE A 387 -3.91 10.01 3.93
C ILE A 387 -5.22 9.27 4.30
N SER A 388 -5.09 8.03 4.82
CA SER A 388 -6.27 7.24 5.21
C SER A 388 -7.01 7.87 6.38
N LYS A 389 -6.27 8.34 7.41
CA LYS A 389 -6.86 8.99 8.59
C LYS A 389 -7.54 10.29 8.23
N ASP A 390 -6.90 11.15 7.45
CA ASP A 390 -7.47 12.44 7.00
C ASP A 390 -8.82 12.24 6.30
N LEU A 391 -8.85 11.33 5.32
CA LEU A 391 -10.08 11.03 4.59
C LEU A 391 -11.17 10.42 5.47
N ILE A 392 -10.82 9.48 6.35
CA ILE A 392 -11.81 8.84 7.25
C ILE A 392 -12.34 9.85 8.26
N GLN A 393 -11.51 10.72 8.82
CA GLN A 393 -11.95 11.72 9.79
C GLN A 393 -12.85 12.76 9.16
N LEU A 394 -12.47 13.26 8.00
CA LEU A 394 -13.31 14.19 7.26
C LEU A 394 -14.60 13.53 6.78
N TRP A 395 -14.59 12.23 6.45
CA TRP A 395 -15.82 11.45 6.22
C TRP A 395 -16.68 11.37 7.48
N VAL A 396 -16.07 11.06 8.63
CA VAL A 396 -16.73 11.01 9.94
C VAL A 396 -17.37 12.36 10.31
N VAL A 397 -16.70 13.47 10.02
CA VAL A 397 -17.14 14.84 10.34
C VAL A 397 -18.15 15.39 9.32
N SER A 398 -17.90 15.17 8.03
CA SER A 398 -18.71 15.77 6.95
C SER A 398 -20.02 15.02 6.72
N MET A 399 -20.07 13.71 7.00
CA MET A 399 -21.28 12.93 6.77
C MET A 399 -22.25 13.02 7.94
N LYS A 400 -23.20 13.96 7.83
CA LYS A 400 -24.45 13.96 8.61
C LYS A 400 -25.28 12.73 8.25
N SER A 401 -25.20 11.65 9.03
CA SER A 401 -26.09 10.47 9.13
C SER A 401 -26.75 9.84 7.87
N ARG A 402 -26.51 10.31 6.65
CA ARG A 402 -27.34 10.03 5.46
C ARG A 402 -26.59 9.42 4.27
N SER A 403 -25.28 9.65 4.17
CA SER A 403 -24.49 9.11 3.08
C SER A 403 -24.24 7.61 3.27
N LYS A 404 -24.45 6.83 2.22
CA LYS A 404 -24.40 5.36 2.25
C LYS A 404 -23.14 4.87 1.53
N VAL A 405 -22.47 3.86 2.09
CA VAL A 405 -21.34 3.17 1.45
C VAL A 405 -21.87 1.91 0.78
N CYS A 406 -21.53 1.69 -0.50
CA CYS A 406 -21.81 0.40 -1.15
C CYS A 406 -21.01 -0.71 -0.48
N THR A 407 -21.69 -1.69 0.10
CA THR A 407 -21.04 -2.90 0.61
C THR A 407 -21.03 -3.99 -0.46
N TYR A 408 -19.88 -4.60 -0.69
CA TYR A 408 -19.77 -5.81 -1.51
C TYR A 408 -19.95 -7.03 -0.60
N SER A 409 -21.02 -7.79 -0.79
CA SER A 409 -21.17 -9.12 -0.17
C SER A 409 -20.39 -10.16 -0.98
N SER A 410 -19.81 -11.16 -0.31
CA SER A 410 -18.96 -12.20 -0.89
C SER A 410 -19.50 -12.76 -2.21
N CYS A 411 -18.64 -12.83 -3.23
CA CYS A 411 -18.95 -13.47 -4.51
C CYS A 411 -19.44 -14.91 -4.29
N ASP A 412 -20.53 -15.29 -4.93
CA ASP A 412 -20.84 -16.71 -5.14
C ASP A 412 -19.82 -17.30 -6.14
N ASP A 413 -19.71 -18.63 -6.16
CA ASP A 413 -18.79 -19.39 -7.04
C ASP A 413 -19.05 -19.16 -8.55
N SER A 414 -20.03 -18.32 -8.92
CA SER A 414 -20.34 -17.95 -10.31
C SER A 414 -19.65 -16.66 -10.78
N GLY A 415 -18.89 -15.98 -9.91
CA GLY A 415 -18.12 -14.79 -10.29
C GLY A 415 -18.97 -13.56 -10.57
N LYS A 416 -20.26 -13.56 -10.18
CA LYS A 416 -21.12 -12.36 -10.23
C LYS A 416 -21.00 -11.60 -8.91
N VAL A 417 -20.57 -10.35 -9.01
CA VAL A 417 -20.59 -9.39 -7.89
C VAL A 417 -22.04 -9.14 -7.51
N CYS A 418 -22.47 -9.63 -6.35
CA CYS A 418 -23.79 -9.32 -5.79
C CYS A 418 -23.75 -7.93 -5.16
N HIS A 419 -24.35 -6.95 -5.83
CA HIS A 419 -24.63 -5.62 -5.26
C HIS A 419 -25.74 -5.73 -4.20
N ASP A 420 -25.38 -6.13 -2.98
CA ASP A 420 -26.31 -6.07 -1.86
C ASP A 420 -26.21 -4.67 -1.21
N VAL A 421 -27.11 -3.77 -1.58
CA VAL A 421 -27.22 -2.43 -1.00
C VAL A 421 -27.85 -2.57 0.38
N ARG A 422 -27.03 -2.77 1.42
CA ARG A 422 -27.56 -2.80 2.79
C ARG A 422 -27.83 -1.40 3.32
N HIS A 423 -29.08 -1.17 3.70
CA HIS A 423 -29.53 0.05 4.34
C HIS A 423 -29.22 0.01 5.83
N TYR A 424 -28.26 0.81 6.29
CA TYR A 424 -28.04 1.02 7.72
C TYR A 424 -28.55 2.42 8.12
N PRO A 425 -29.77 2.53 8.69
CA PRO A 425 -30.18 3.76 9.33
C PRO A 425 -29.38 3.93 10.62
N VAL A 426 -28.43 4.87 10.62
CA VAL A 426 -27.73 5.29 11.83
C VAL A 426 -28.67 6.22 12.61
N ARG A 427 -29.33 5.70 13.65
CA ARG A 427 -30.07 6.52 14.62
C ARG A 427 -29.13 7.09 15.67
#